data_AF-A0A4Q3MJY4-F1
#
_entry.id   AF-A0A4Q3MJY4-F1
#
_cell.length_a   1.000
_cell.length_b   1.000
_cell.length_c   1.000
_cell.angle_alpha   90.00
_cell.angle_beta   90.00
_cell.angle_gamma   90.00
#
_symmetry.space_group_name_H-M   'P 1'
#
loop_
_entity.id
_entity.type
_entity.pdbx_description
1 polymer ?
#
loop_
_entity_poly.entity_id
_entity_poly.type
_entity_poly.pdbx_seq_one_letter_code
_entity_poly.pdbx_strand_id
1 'polypeptide(L)'
;MPKPPAGRPAGVPKPYRRANSRKWQIKVKVPKGAGGPRQIARSLETTDHAEALRRAPVVVAAIRREIERSRRNPDGTRKDLKGRPSDEQRALESWWAAQRVPSPTEVGRFIIPRELEAQWEADLSGVLGEPVNADRGRALPVYEPAREAAALRLSGLTFGTRTPVASELDRYLVQQGIRASYASRTRRAVGSLEKWLTGRPGGDDVNAVTGRAADQFADHVAETGVTTATVNSIVSALSAYWQWLVKRHIAAANPWAGQGRRVVSLALNAEKREFSDEEMVVLLSGPASSTLHDMMRLAALTGMRLTEIGGLKVKGIAQGLFHVEESKTRSGVRVVPVHPDLSSLVKRRTAGKSDTEFLIEELTSPPSHGGLRGKKIGEAFTAYRRSLGLDQRQSGRKQSDVDFHSFRRWFVTKAEQAGYNEVQVARVVGHKPPGFTFSTYSGGLADAQATAVVNSVRLPPDAPVEPPETPSGRRRKPQRPSTASTAAGRPR
;
A
#
# COMPACT_ATOMS: atom_id res chain seq x y z
N MET A 1 30.17 -35.91 -1.06
CA MET A 1 29.29 -36.30 -2.19
C MET A 1 27.85 -35.90 -1.87
N PRO A 2 27.29 -34.80 -2.43
CA PRO A 2 25.87 -34.48 -2.24
C PRO A 2 25.02 -34.75 -3.50
N LYS A 3 23.88 -35.43 -3.29
CA LYS A 3 22.51 -35.33 -3.90
C LYS A 3 21.91 -36.69 -4.34
N PRO A 4 20.55 -36.90 -4.35
CA PRO A 4 19.52 -35.90 -4.69
C PRO A 4 18.13 -35.97 -3.97
N PRO A 5 17.22 -35.01 -4.27
CA PRO A 5 16.07 -34.63 -3.42
C PRO A 5 14.64 -35.05 -3.90
N ALA A 6 13.72 -35.03 -2.92
CA ALA A 6 12.24 -34.95 -2.91
C ALA A 6 11.35 -36.19 -3.23
N GLY A 7 10.49 -36.57 -2.27
CA GLY A 7 9.85 -37.91 -2.14
C GLY A 7 10.89 -38.89 -1.59
N ARG A 8 10.60 -40.16 -1.22
CA ARG A 8 11.74 -41.13 -1.30
C ARG A 8 12.11 -41.09 -2.78
N PRO A 9 13.22 -40.42 -3.16
CA PRO A 9 13.24 -39.48 -4.28
C PRO A 9 12.57 -40.14 -5.46
N ALA A 10 11.29 -39.82 -5.74
CA ALA A 10 10.35 -40.79 -6.33
C ALA A 10 11.10 -41.63 -7.36
N GLY A 11 11.38 -42.89 -7.01
CA GLY A 11 12.46 -43.65 -7.65
C GLY A 11 12.34 -43.48 -9.15
N VAL A 12 13.44 -43.09 -9.81
CA VAL A 12 13.47 -42.88 -11.26
C VAL A 12 12.69 -44.02 -11.90
N PRO A 13 11.50 -43.74 -12.50
CA PRO A 13 10.60 -44.80 -12.93
C PRO A 13 11.36 -45.75 -13.84
N LYS A 14 11.17 -47.06 -13.68
CA LYS A 14 11.93 -48.04 -14.46
C LYS A 14 11.78 -47.69 -15.96
N PRO A 15 12.90 -47.51 -16.68
CA PRO A 15 12.85 -47.37 -18.12
C PRO A 15 12.07 -48.52 -18.73
N TYR A 16 11.29 -48.23 -19.76
CA TYR A 16 10.49 -49.24 -20.46
C TYR A 16 10.63 -49.06 -21.97
N ARG A 17 10.43 -50.14 -22.74
CA ARG A 17 10.38 -50.08 -24.20
C ARG A 17 8.93 -50.11 -24.66
N ARG A 18 8.60 -49.27 -25.64
CA ARG A 18 7.32 -49.38 -26.36
C ARG A 18 7.43 -50.44 -27.45
N ALA A 19 6.32 -51.10 -27.78
CA ALA A 19 6.26 -52.16 -28.80
C ALA A 19 6.92 -51.77 -30.14
N ASN A 20 6.79 -50.51 -30.57
CA ASN A 20 7.27 -50.03 -31.88
C ASN A 20 8.54 -49.15 -31.79
N SER A 21 9.28 -49.17 -30.68
CA SER A 21 10.50 -48.38 -30.52
C SER A 21 11.66 -49.21 -29.99
N ARG A 22 12.82 -49.10 -30.67
CA ARG A 22 14.08 -49.71 -30.20
C ARG A 22 14.69 -48.95 -29.00
N LYS A 23 14.25 -47.71 -28.73
CA LYS A 23 14.81 -46.84 -27.69
C LYS A 23 14.04 -46.96 -26.37
N TRP A 24 14.76 -46.92 -25.25
CA TRP A 24 14.19 -46.89 -23.91
C TRP A 24 13.48 -45.56 -23.62
N GLN A 25 12.39 -45.60 -22.87
CA GLN A 25 11.61 -44.44 -22.45
C GLN A 25 11.39 -44.41 -20.94
N ILE A 26 11.01 -43.25 -20.43
CA ILE A 26 10.62 -43.08 -19.03
C ILE A 26 9.29 -42.33 -18.91
N LYS A 27 8.46 -42.75 -17.95
CA LYS A 27 7.11 -42.19 -17.74
C LYS A 27 6.98 -41.64 -16.34
N VAL A 28 6.54 -40.39 -16.24
CA VAL A 28 6.34 -39.69 -14.96
C VAL A 28 4.87 -39.31 -14.83
N LYS A 29 4.24 -39.63 -13.70
CA LYS A 29 2.86 -39.24 -13.41
C LYS A 29 2.78 -37.73 -13.14
N VAL A 30 1.79 -37.08 -13.73
CA VAL A 30 1.50 -35.66 -13.51
C VAL A 30 0.47 -35.56 -12.39
N PRO A 31 0.73 -34.80 -11.30
CA PRO A 31 -0.24 -34.60 -10.22
C PRO A 31 -1.53 -33.96 -10.72
N LYS A 32 -2.68 -34.35 -10.14
CA LYS A 32 -3.97 -33.70 -10.41
C LYS A 32 -3.84 -32.20 -10.06
N GLY A 33 -4.34 -31.33 -10.94
CA GLY A 33 -4.27 -29.86 -10.77
C GLY A 33 -3.15 -29.14 -11.52
N ALA A 34 -2.18 -29.85 -12.12
CA ALA A 34 -1.08 -29.23 -12.86
C ALA A 34 -1.42 -28.77 -14.30
N GLY A 35 -2.61 -29.12 -14.80
CA GLY A 35 -3.01 -28.94 -16.20
C GLY A 35 -2.27 -29.92 -17.15
N GLY A 36 -2.93 -30.31 -18.24
CA GLY A 36 -2.34 -31.20 -19.26
C GLY A 36 -2.51 -32.72 -19.01
N PRO A 37 -1.76 -33.57 -19.73
CA PRO A 37 -1.96 -35.02 -19.73
C PRO A 37 -1.59 -35.66 -18.39
N ARG A 38 -2.32 -36.72 -18.00
CA ARG A 38 -2.14 -37.43 -16.70
C ARG A 38 -0.73 -38.01 -16.49
N GLN A 39 0.04 -38.23 -17.56
CA GLN A 39 1.40 -38.76 -17.52
C GLN A 39 2.22 -38.18 -18.67
N ILE A 40 3.50 -37.88 -18.43
CA ILE A 40 4.45 -37.43 -19.47
C ILE A 40 5.46 -38.56 -19.69
N ALA A 41 5.60 -39.00 -20.95
CA ALA A 41 6.58 -40.00 -21.36
C ALA A 41 7.61 -39.36 -22.28
N ARG A 42 8.90 -39.65 -22.08
CA ARG A 42 10.00 -39.13 -22.92
C ARG A 42 11.02 -40.22 -23.21
N SER A 43 11.60 -40.17 -24.40
CA SER A 43 12.69 -41.06 -24.83
C SER A 43 13.97 -40.79 -24.02
N LEU A 44 14.73 -41.83 -23.74
CA LEU A 44 16.08 -41.77 -23.14
C LEU A 44 17.18 -41.82 -24.21
N GLU A 45 16.79 -41.91 -25.49
CA GLU A 45 17.66 -41.82 -26.66
C GLU A 45 18.78 -42.86 -26.74
N THR A 46 18.53 -44.03 -26.17
CA THR A 46 19.45 -45.17 -26.21
C THR A 46 18.67 -46.47 -26.35
N THR A 47 19.26 -47.44 -27.03
CA THR A 47 18.76 -48.82 -27.13
C THR A 47 19.35 -49.71 -26.03
N ASP A 48 20.41 -49.26 -25.37
CA ASP A 48 21.08 -49.96 -24.27
C ASP A 48 20.41 -49.66 -22.91
N HIS A 49 20.17 -50.71 -22.13
CA HIS A 49 19.47 -50.64 -20.85
C HIS A 49 20.33 -50.02 -19.74
N ALA A 50 21.64 -50.29 -19.72
CA ALA A 50 22.53 -49.71 -18.72
C ALA A 50 22.67 -48.20 -18.92
N GLU A 51 22.82 -47.76 -20.17
CA GLU A 51 22.79 -46.36 -20.55
C GLU A 51 21.43 -45.69 -20.28
N ALA A 52 20.33 -46.41 -20.47
CA ALA A 52 19.00 -45.91 -20.15
C ALA A 52 18.84 -45.63 -18.66
N LEU A 53 19.29 -46.54 -17.79
CA LEU A 53 19.28 -46.34 -16.33
C LEU A 53 20.13 -45.13 -15.91
N ARG A 54 21.26 -44.88 -16.58
CA ARG A 54 22.10 -43.70 -16.34
C ARG A 54 21.44 -42.39 -16.76
N ARG A 55 20.72 -42.37 -17.89
CA ARG A 55 20.06 -41.15 -18.42
C ARG A 55 18.73 -40.83 -17.75
N ALA A 56 18.07 -41.85 -17.21
CA ALA A 56 16.74 -41.76 -16.63
C ALA A 56 16.58 -40.69 -15.52
N PRO A 57 17.50 -40.52 -14.55
CA PRO A 57 17.40 -39.46 -13.53
C PRO A 57 17.38 -38.04 -14.12
N VAL A 58 18.18 -37.79 -15.17
CA VAL A 58 18.30 -36.47 -15.81
C VAL A 58 17.01 -36.12 -16.53
N VAL A 59 16.46 -37.06 -17.28
CA VAL A 59 15.20 -36.88 -18.03
C VAL A 59 14.02 -36.73 -17.06
N VAL A 60 13.98 -37.48 -15.95
CA VAL A 60 12.97 -37.33 -14.90
C VAL A 60 13.06 -35.97 -14.21
N ALA A 61 14.27 -35.48 -13.91
CA ALA A 61 14.47 -34.16 -13.34
C ALA A 61 14.01 -33.04 -14.29
N ALA A 62 14.21 -33.21 -15.61
CA ALA A 62 13.68 -32.28 -16.62
C ALA A 62 12.14 -32.28 -16.64
N ILE A 63 11.51 -33.46 -16.68
CA ILE A 63 10.05 -33.59 -16.67
C ILE A 63 9.44 -33.01 -15.38
N ARG A 64 10.07 -33.22 -14.22
CA ARG A 64 9.59 -32.65 -12.94
C ARG A 64 9.68 -31.13 -12.91
N ARG A 65 10.74 -30.53 -13.46
CA ARG A 65 10.89 -29.07 -13.57
C ARG A 65 9.88 -28.45 -14.54
N GLU A 66 9.46 -29.19 -15.55
CA GLU A 66 8.40 -28.80 -16.48
C GLU A 66 7.03 -28.82 -15.80
N ILE A 67 6.69 -29.91 -15.11
CA ILE A 67 5.47 -30.02 -14.29
C ILE A 67 5.40 -28.88 -13.26
N GLU A 68 6.50 -28.58 -12.58
CA GLU A 68 6.55 -27.54 -11.57
C GLU A 68 6.41 -26.12 -12.16
N ARG A 69 6.90 -25.88 -13.39
CA ARG A 69 6.69 -24.61 -14.10
C ARG A 69 5.24 -24.44 -14.53
N SER A 70 4.59 -25.49 -15.03
CA SER A 70 3.18 -25.43 -15.45
C SER A 70 2.23 -25.16 -14.29
N ARG A 71 2.63 -25.55 -13.07
CA ARG A 71 1.94 -25.26 -11.80
C ARG A 71 2.15 -23.86 -11.27
N ARG A 72 2.95 -23.03 -11.94
CA ARG A 72 3.28 -21.67 -11.50
C ARG A 72 2.66 -20.62 -12.42
N ASN A 73 2.28 -19.50 -11.82
CA ASN A 73 1.91 -18.27 -12.50
C ASN A 73 3.14 -17.60 -13.13
N PRO A 74 2.97 -16.64 -14.06
CA PRO A 74 4.07 -15.90 -14.66
C PRO A 74 4.97 -15.16 -13.64
N ASP A 75 4.44 -14.90 -12.45
CA ASP A 75 5.13 -14.27 -11.31
C ASP A 75 5.80 -15.28 -10.35
N GLY A 76 5.80 -16.58 -10.69
CA GLY A 76 6.44 -17.64 -9.91
C GLY A 76 5.62 -18.19 -8.75
N THR A 77 4.43 -17.63 -8.45
CA THR A 77 3.50 -18.16 -7.44
C THR A 77 2.86 -19.48 -7.91
N ARG A 78 2.53 -20.41 -7.00
CA ARG A 78 1.79 -21.63 -7.38
C ARG A 78 0.32 -21.30 -7.66
N LYS A 79 -0.27 -21.94 -8.68
CA LYS A 79 -1.65 -21.69 -9.16
C LYS A 79 -2.76 -22.03 -8.15
N ASP A 80 -2.41 -22.66 -7.04
CA ASP A 80 -3.28 -23.18 -6.02
C ASP A 80 -2.77 -22.83 -4.61
N LEU A 81 -2.90 -21.57 -4.15
CA LEU A 81 -2.90 -21.19 -2.72
C LEU A 81 -3.17 -19.69 -2.51
N LYS A 82 -4.29 -19.34 -1.85
CA LYS A 82 -4.50 -18.03 -1.21
C LYS A 82 -3.81 -18.04 0.17
N GLY A 83 -2.63 -17.46 0.27
CA GLY A 83 -1.79 -17.48 1.48
C GLY A 83 -2.20 -16.54 2.62
N ARG A 84 -3.47 -16.58 3.07
CA ARG A 84 -3.88 -15.91 4.33
C ARG A 84 -4.56 -16.92 5.26
N PRO A 85 -4.28 -16.90 6.58
CA PRO A 85 -5.04 -17.68 7.55
C PRO A 85 -6.54 -17.44 7.41
N SER A 86 -7.38 -18.45 7.62
CA SER A 86 -8.83 -18.23 7.82
C SER A 86 -9.09 -17.53 9.16
N ASP A 87 -10.29 -16.98 9.35
CA ASP A 87 -10.69 -16.41 10.66
C ASP A 87 -10.67 -17.46 11.77
N GLU A 88 -11.10 -18.68 11.46
CA GLU A 88 -11.05 -19.83 12.37
C GLU A 88 -9.61 -20.19 12.77
N GLN A 89 -8.68 -20.20 11.81
CA GLN A 89 -7.25 -20.44 12.10
C GLN A 89 -6.68 -19.35 13.01
N ARG A 90 -7.03 -18.07 12.79
CA ARG A 90 -6.59 -16.97 13.66
C ARG A 90 -7.15 -17.10 15.08
N ALA A 91 -8.41 -17.49 15.21
CA ALA A 91 -9.04 -17.69 16.51
C ALA A 91 -8.37 -18.82 17.28
N LEU A 92 -8.12 -19.95 16.61
CA LEU A 92 -7.43 -21.11 17.19
C LEU A 92 -6.00 -20.76 17.62
N GLU A 93 -5.24 -20.06 16.77
CA GLU A 93 -3.89 -19.57 17.10
C GLU A 93 -3.89 -18.64 18.31
N SER A 94 -4.85 -17.72 18.38
CA SER A 94 -4.96 -16.78 19.49
C SER A 94 -5.31 -17.48 20.80
N TRP A 95 -6.19 -18.49 20.74
CA TRP A 95 -6.59 -19.27 21.90
C TRP A 95 -5.40 -20.06 22.45
N TRP A 96 -4.68 -20.81 21.62
CA TRP A 96 -3.51 -21.57 22.05
C TRP A 96 -2.36 -20.70 22.55
N ALA A 97 -2.17 -19.52 21.96
CA ALA A 97 -1.21 -18.54 22.47
C ALA A 97 -1.56 -18.00 23.88
N ALA A 98 -2.84 -18.06 24.28
CA ALA A 98 -3.28 -17.65 25.62
C ALA A 98 -3.19 -18.79 26.65
N GLN A 99 -3.24 -20.06 26.22
CA GLN A 99 -3.19 -21.22 27.13
C GLN A 99 -1.77 -21.65 27.52
N ARG A 100 -0.77 -21.21 26.77
CA ARG A 100 0.63 -21.61 27.01
C ARG A 100 1.20 -20.99 28.29
N VAL A 101 2.16 -21.68 28.91
CA VAL A 101 2.93 -21.18 30.06
C VAL A 101 4.41 -21.08 29.71
N PRO A 102 5.20 -20.19 30.35
CA PRO A 102 6.64 -20.12 30.11
C PRO A 102 7.33 -21.47 30.36
N SER A 103 8.26 -21.85 29.49
CA SER A 103 9.08 -23.04 29.71
C SER A 103 9.96 -22.83 30.95
N PRO A 104 9.99 -23.80 31.89
CA PRO A 104 10.83 -23.71 33.09
C PRO A 104 12.33 -23.86 32.78
N THR A 105 12.68 -24.40 31.61
CA THR A 105 14.06 -24.73 31.21
C THR A 105 14.58 -23.90 30.04
N GLU A 106 13.71 -23.33 29.22
CA GLU A 106 14.09 -22.59 28.01
C GLU A 106 13.54 -21.16 28.04
N VAL A 107 14.44 -20.17 28.21
CA VAL A 107 14.06 -18.75 28.23
C VAL A 107 13.46 -18.33 26.89
N GLY A 108 12.27 -17.71 26.92
CA GLY A 108 11.57 -17.22 25.74
C GLY A 108 10.77 -18.28 24.97
N ARG A 109 10.75 -19.52 25.45
CA ARG A 109 9.92 -20.61 24.95
C ARG A 109 8.71 -20.82 25.84
N PHE A 110 7.69 -21.41 25.26
CA PHE A 110 6.47 -21.76 25.98
C PHE A 110 6.21 -23.24 25.87
N ILE A 111 5.45 -23.78 26.83
CA ILE A 111 4.91 -25.13 26.82
C ILE A 111 3.40 -25.07 26.99
N ILE A 112 2.71 -26.14 26.58
CA ILE A 112 1.28 -26.31 26.88
C ILE A 112 1.16 -27.02 28.24
N PRO A 113 0.24 -26.58 29.13
CA PRO A 113 -0.05 -27.29 30.37
C PRO A 113 -0.44 -28.75 30.10
N ARG A 114 -0.05 -29.67 30.99
CA ARG A 114 -0.21 -31.11 30.79
C ARG A 114 -1.67 -31.52 30.57
N GLU A 115 -2.58 -30.84 31.26
CA GLU A 115 -4.03 -31.01 31.14
C GLU A 115 -4.59 -30.66 29.75
N LEU A 116 -3.86 -29.88 28.94
CA LEU A 116 -4.25 -29.46 27.60
C LEU A 116 -3.48 -30.20 26.48
N GLU A 117 -2.54 -31.09 26.80
CA GLU A 117 -1.74 -31.82 25.80
C GLU A 117 -2.60 -32.61 24.81
N ALA A 118 -3.62 -33.32 25.31
CA ALA A 118 -4.52 -34.09 24.46
C ALA A 118 -5.35 -33.22 23.51
N GLN A 119 -5.82 -32.06 23.99
CA GLN A 119 -6.55 -31.09 23.16
C GLN A 119 -5.61 -30.47 22.11
N TRP A 120 -4.36 -30.20 22.49
CA TRP A 120 -3.33 -29.66 21.59
C TRP A 120 -3.05 -30.63 20.44
N GLU A 121 -2.83 -31.91 20.75
CA GLU A 121 -2.60 -32.93 19.73
C GLU A 121 -3.80 -33.09 18.80
N ALA A 122 -5.03 -33.06 19.34
CA ALA A 122 -6.25 -33.15 18.55
C ALA A 122 -6.42 -31.94 17.61
N ASP A 123 -6.22 -30.72 18.10
CA ASP A 123 -6.34 -29.50 17.30
C ASP A 123 -5.25 -29.41 16.23
N LEU A 124 -4.00 -29.72 16.60
CA LEU A 124 -2.87 -29.73 15.67
C LEU A 124 -3.08 -30.79 14.58
N SER A 125 -3.58 -31.96 14.94
CA SER A 125 -3.95 -33.03 13.99
C SER A 125 -5.12 -32.63 13.10
N GLY A 126 -6.12 -31.91 13.63
CA GLY A 126 -7.22 -31.37 12.85
C GLY A 126 -6.77 -30.35 11.80
N VAL A 127 -5.84 -29.47 12.17
CA VAL A 127 -5.22 -28.49 11.25
C VAL A 127 -4.35 -29.19 10.19
N LEU A 128 -3.56 -30.18 10.60
CA LEU A 128 -2.67 -30.94 9.74
C LEU A 128 -3.44 -31.87 8.78
N GLY A 129 -4.59 -32.38 9.24
CA GLY A 129 -5.48 -33.27 8.53
C GLY A 129 -4.91 -34.68 8.32
N GLU A 130 -5.64 -35.48 7.55
CA GLU A 130 -5.20 -36.83 7.21
C GLU A 130 -3.95 -36.82 6.31
N PRO A 131 -2.97 -37.71 6.56
CA PRO A 131 -1.83 -37.89 5.68
C PRO A 131 -2.28 -38.25 4.26
N VAL A 132 -1.70 -37.58 3.26
CA VAL A 132 -1.99 -37.82 1.84
C VAL A 132 -1.25 -39.03 1.28
N ASN A 133 -0.30 -39.62 2.01
CA ASN A 133 0.40 -40.84 1.61
C ASN A 133 -0.38 -42.10 2.05
N ALA A 134 -0.82 -42.88 1.08
CA ALA A 134 -1.58 -44.11 1.30
C ALA A 134 -0.69 -45.34 1.55
N ASP A 135 0.07 -45.36 2.65
CA ASP A 135 0.99 -46.50 2.92
C ASP A 135 0.89 -47.10 4.34
N ARG A 136 -0.28 -46.96 5.01
CA ARG A 136 -0.62 -47.61 6.29
C ARG A 136 0.56 -47.75 7.29
N GLY A 137 1.30 -46.66 7.52
CA GLY A 137 2.38 -46.61 8.51
C GLY A 137 3.76 -47.13 8.08
N ARG A 138 3.97 -47.52 6.81
CA ARG A 138 5.29 -47.98 6.31
C ARG A 138 6.26 -46.86 5.94
N ALA A 139 5.77 -45.62 5.82
CA ALA A 139 6.56 -44.42 5.55
C ALA A 139 6.06 -43.25 6.40
N LEU A 140 6.93 -42.26 6.66
CA LEU A 140 6.56 -41.04 7.39
C LEU A 140 5.31 -40.39 6.77
N PRO A 141 4.34 -39.95 7.58
CA PRO A 141 3.18 -39.22 7.11
C PRO A 141 3.58 -38.01 6.26
N VAL A 142 2.96 -37.89 5.09
CA VAL A 142 3.10 -36.72 4.21
C VAL A 142 1.75 -36.02 4.24
N TYR A 143 1.73 -34.73 4.52
CA TYR A 143 0.49 -33.97 4.61
C TYR A 143 0.32 -33.03 3.41
N GLU A 144 -0.88 -32.50 3.25
CA GLU A 144 -1.11 -31.44 2.27
C GLU A 144 -0.22 -30.22 2.64
N PRO A 145 0.62 -29.69 1.73
CA PRO A 145 1.57 -28.63 2.07
C PRO A 145 0.96 -27.38 2.71
N ALA A 146 -0.30 -27.07 2.35
CA ALA A 146 -1.05 -25.97 2.95
C ALA A 146 -1.38 -26.22 4.43
N ARG A 147 -1.82 -27.44 4.75
CA ARG A 147 -2.18 -27.89 6.11
C ARG A 147 -0.95 -28.08 6.97
N GLU A 148 0.12 -28.65 6.41
CA GLU A 148 1.43 -28.74 7.06
C GLU A 148 1.98 -27.35 7.42
N ALA A 149 1.92 -26.39 6.50
CA ALA A 149 2.33 -25.02 6.78
C ALA A 149 1.47 -24.34 7.86
N ALA A 150 0.15 -24.62 7.89
CA ALA A 150 -0.75 -24.11 8.92
C ALA A 150 -0.47 -24.73 10.30
N ALA A 151 -0.22 -26.04 10.37
CA ALA A 151 0.12 -26.74 11.61
C ALA A 151 1.49 -26.31 12.16
N LEU A 152 2.49 -26.14 11.29
CA LEU A 152 3.80 -25.59 11.68
C LEU A 152 3.71 -24.13 12.12
N ARG A 153 2.81 -23.34 11.53
CA ARG A 153 2.53 -21.97 11.98
C ARG A 153 1.88 -21.98 13.37
N LEU A 154 0.84 -22.78 13.58
CA LEU A 154 0.18 -22.93 14.87
C LEU A 154 1.17 -23.38 15.95
N SER A 155 1.93 -24.45 15.72
CA SER A 155 2.97 -24.94 16.63
C SER A 155 4.05 -23.89 16.92
N GLY A 156 4.55 -23.22 15.87
CA GLY A 156 5.58 -22.21 16.05
C GLY A 156 5.10 -20.99 16.83
N LEU A 157 3.85 -20.57 16.62
CA LEU A 157 3.20 -19.53 17.40
C LEU A 157 3.03 -19.96 18.84
N THR A 158 2.45 -21.14 19.08
CA THR A 158 2.15 -21.66 20.41
C THR A 158 3.40 -21.76 21.28
N PHE A 159 4.47 -22.38 20.78
CA PHE A 159 5.67 -22.65 21.58
C PHE A 159 6.73 -21.53 21.55
N GLY A 160 6.46 -20.42 20.85
CA GLY A 160 7.40 -19.30 20.73
C GLY A 160 8.60 -19.63 19.86
N THR A 161 8.44 -20.54 18.89
CA THR A 161 9.47 -20.83 17.88
C THR A 161 9.33 -20.00 16.61
N ARG A 162 8.22 -19.28 16.45
CA ARG A 162 8.00 -18.26 15.44
C ARG A 162 7.34 -17.02 16.03
N THR A 163 7.79 -15.86 15.60
CA THR A 163 7.18 -14.58 15.98
C THR A 163 6.78 -13.82 14.71
N PRO A 164 5.50 -13.81 14.31
CA PRO A 164 5.04 -13.07 13.13
C PRO A 164 5.48 -11.62 13.15
N VAL A 165 5.84 -11.08 11.98
CA VAL A 165 6.29 -9.68 11.90
C VAL A 165 5.21 -8.70 12.32
N ALA A 166 3.94 -9.06 12.17
CA ALA A 166 2.81 -8.22 12.56
C ALA A 166 2.38 -8.35 14.03
N SER A 167 2.91 -9.33 14.78
CA SER A 167 2.41 -9.70 16.13
C SER A 167 2.36 -8.55 17.12
N GLU A 168 3.34 -7.66 17.11
CA GLU A 168 3.44 -6.53 18.04
C GLU A 168 3.10 -5.18 17.40
N LEU A 169 2.61 -5.19 16.16
CA LEU A 169 2.41 -3.97 15.39
C LEU A 169 1.39 -3.03 16.04
N ASP A 170 0.24 -3.54 16.47
CA ASP A 170 -0.78 -2.68 17.07
C ASP A 170 -0.32 -2.12 18.43
N ARG A 171 0.39 -2.91 19.25
CA ARG A 171 1.00 -2.42 20.48
C ARG A 171 2.01 -1.32 20.20
N TYR A 172 2.89 -1.50 19.22
CA TYR A 172 3.83 -0.48 18.76
C TYR A 172 3.12 0.81 18.34
N LEU A 173 2.08 0.71 17.50
CA LEU A 173 1.36 1.86 16.97
C LEU A 173 0.66 2.66 18.08
N VAL A 174 0.05 1.98 19.05
CA VAL A 174 -0.62 2.59 20.21
C VAL A 174 0.41 3.23 21.15
N GLN A 175 1.43 2.48 21.56
CA GLN A 175 2.40 2.96 22.55
C GLN A 175 3.22 4.15 22.03
N GLN A 176 3.57 4.16 20.74
CA GLN A 176 4.33 5.26 20.15
C GLN A 176 3.46 6.48 19.79
N GLY A 177 2.14 6.44 20.04
CA GLY A 177 1.24 7.57 19.75
C GLY A 177 1.26 7.99 18.27
N ILE A 178 1.41 7.01 17.37
CA ILE A 178 1.70 7.30 15.96
C ILE A 178 0.47 7.90 15.27
N ARG A 179 0.65 9.07 14.64
CA ARG A 179 -0.39 9.71 13.81
C ARG A 179 -0.98 8.73 12.79
N ALA A 180 -2.31 8.75 12.61
CA ALA A 180 -3.05 7.80 11.78
C ALA A 180 -2.48 7.58 10.37
N SER A 181 -2.00 8.63 9.70
CA SER A 181 -1.39 8.50 8.37
C SER A 181 -0.07 7.71 8.37
N TYR A 182 0.75 7.88 9.41
CA TYR A 182 1.99 7.14 9.56
C TYR A 182 1.69 5.70 9.99
N ALA A 183 0.74 5.49 10.91
CA ALA A 183 0.28 4.16 11.31
C ALA A 183 -0.24 3.35 10.11
N SER A 184 -1.04 3.97 9.23
CA SER A 184 -1.51 3.36 7.98
C SER A 184 -0.35 2.97 7.06
N ARG A 185 0.70 3.80 6.97
CA ARG A 185 1.91 3.48 6.20
C ARG A 185 2.66 2.30 6.81
N THR A 186 2.89 2.29 8.12
CA THR A 186 3.58 1.20 8.81
C THR A 186 2.81 -0.11 8.66
N ARG A 187 1.48 -0.10 8.80
CA ARG A 187 0.64 -1.28 8.53
C ARG A 187 0.81 -1.82 7.12
N ARG A 188 0.84 -0.94 6.11
CA ARG A 188 1.11 -1.36 4.72
C ARG A 188 2.52 -1.93 4.55
N ALA A 189 3.53 -1.34 5.17
CA ALA A 189 4.91 -1.81 5.09
C ALA A 189 5.06 -3.19 5.72
N VAL A 190 4.58 -3.37 6.96
CA VAL A 190 4.63 -4.66 7.68
C VAL A 190 3.79 -5.70 6.97
N GLY A 191 2.57 -5.38 6.52
CA GLY A 191 1.74 -6.32 5.76
C GLY A 191 2.31 -6.67 4.38
N SER A 192 3.12 -5.80 3.77
CA SER A 192 3.86 -6.13 2.54
C SER A 192 5.01 -7.08 2.83
N LEU A 193 5.72 -6.88 3.95
CA LEU A 193 6.78 -7.77 4.41
C LEU A 193 6.24 -9.16 4.78
N GLU A 194 5.17 -9.22 5.58
CA GLU A 194 4.47 -10.45 5.97
C GLU A 194 4.12 -11.31 4.74
N LYS A 195 3.50 -10.69 3.72
CA LYS A 195 3.17 -11.37 2.46
C LYS A 195 4.40 -11.90 1.74
N TRP A 196 5.48 -11.13 1.71
CA TRP A 196 6.72 -11.50 1.05
C TRP A 196 7.45 -12.64 1.78
N LEU A 197 7.42 -12.64 3.12
CA LEU A 197 8.01 -13.68 3.98
C LEU A 197 7.23 -15.00 3.91
N THR A 198 5.90 -14.95 3.84
CA THR A 198 5.03 -16.14 3.77
C THR A 198 5.39 -17.05 2.59
N GLY A 199 5.91 -16.49 1.49
CA GLY A 199 6.35 -17.25 0.31
C GLY A 199 7.78 -17.80 0.37
N ARG A 200 8.52 -17.62 1.46
CA ARG A 200 9.97 -17.90 1.55
C ARG A 200 10.34 -18.86 2.68
N PRO A 201 11.49 -19.56 2.59
CA PRO A 201 12.02 -20.35 3.70
C PRO A 201 12.16 -19.49 4.97
N GLY A 202 11.72 -20.01 6.11
CA GLY A 202 11.60 -19.25 7.37
C GLY A 202 10.16 -18.76 7.63
N GLY A 203 9.39 -18.46 6.58
CA GLY A 203 8.01 -17.98 6.71
C GLY A 203 7.91 -16.60 7.35
N ASP A 204 6.69 -16.21 7.75
CA ASP A 204 6.44 -14.99 8.52
C ASP A 204 6.98 -15.13 9.95
N ASP A 205 8.23 -14.69 10.13
CA ASP A 205 8.93 -14.69 11.41
C ASP A 205 9.92 -13.52 11.47
N VAL A 206 9.89 -12.76 12.56
CA VAL A 206 10.83 -11.69 12.90
C VAL A 206 12.27 -12.21 12.83
N ASN A 207 12.53 -13.43 13.31
CA ASN A 207 13.87 -14.01 13.34
C ASN A 207 14.37 -14.43 11.94
N ALA A 208 13.47 -14.62 10.97
CA ALA A 208 13.85 -14.88 9.58
C ALA A 208 14.30 -13.61 8.84
N VAL A 209 14.03 -12.42 9.39
CA VAL A 209 14.38 -11.13 8.76
C VAL A 209 15.84 -10.78 9.06
N THR A 210 16.75 -11.38 8.31
CA THR A 210 18.17 -11.01 8.32
C THR A 210 18.43 -9.73 7.52
N GLY A 211 19.62 -9.13 7.63
CA GLY A 211 20.02 -8.01 6.77
C GLY A 211 19.94 -8.35 5.27
N ARG A 212 20.25 -9.60 4.89
CA ARG A 212 20.07 -10.10 3.52
C ARG A 212 18.61 -10.20 3.10
N ALA A 213 17.73 -10.64 4.00
CA ALA A 213 16.30 -10.69 3.73
C ALA A 213 15.72 -9.27 3.58
N ALA A 214 16.14 -8.32 4.42
CA ALA A 214 15.75 -6.92 4.32
C ALA A 214 16.20 -6.28 2.98
N ASP A 215 17.43 -6.54 2.56
CA ASP A 215 17.97 -6.10 1.27
C ASP A 215 17.16 -6.67 0.09
N GLN A 216 16.94 -7.99 0.05
CA GLN A 216 16.15 -8.65 -0.99
C GLN A 216 14.69 -8.17 -1.02
N PHE A 217 14.13 -7.82 0.15
CA PHE A 217 12.79 -7.24 0.22
C PHE A 217 12.77 -5.83 -0.37
N ALA A 218 13.78 -5.00 -0.07
CA ALA A 218 13.88 -3.66 -0.64
C ALA A 218 14.00 -3.70 -2.17
N ASP A 219 14.77 -4.65 -2.72
CA ASP A 219 14.84 -4.88 -4.18
C ASP A 219 13.52 -5.35 -4.75
N HIS A 220 12.86 -6.32 -4.12
CA HIS A 220 11.54 -6.77 -4.54
C HIS A 220 10.53 -5.62 -4.59
N VAL A 221 10.55 -4.72 -3.60
CA VAL A 221 9.69 -3.53 -3.60
C VAL A 221 10.07 -2.61 -4.76
N ALA A 222 11.35 -2.37 -5.02
CA ALA A 222 11.80 -1.55 -6.15
C ALA A 222 11.35 -2.10 -7.51
N GLU A 223 11.42 -3.43 -7.69
CA GLU A 223 10.99 -4.13 -8.90
C GLU A 223 9.48 -3.98 -9.20
N THR A 224 8.66 -3.64 -8.19
CA THR A 224 7.24 -3.31 -8.42
C THR A 224 7.02 -1.97 -9.17
N GLY A 225 8.09 -1.22 -9.43
CA GLY A 225 8.06 0.04 -10.17
C GLY A 225 7.64 1.25 -9.33
N VAL A 226 7.83 1.19 -8.01
CA VAL A 226 7.68 2.35 -7.11
C VAL A 226 8.95 3.20 -7.09
N THR A 227 8.84 4.46 -6.65
CA THR A 227 10.00 5.36 -6.57
C THR A 227 10.97 4.94 -5.46
N THR A 228 12.25 5.30 -5.60
CA THR A 228 13.27 5.10 -4.55
C THR A 228 12.84 5.73 -3.22
N ALA A 229 12.20 6.90 -3.26
CA ALA A 229 11.63 7.54 -2.07
C ALA A 229 10.56 6.67 -1.40
N THR A 230 9.75 5.93 -2.18
CA THR A 230 8.75 4.99 -1.66
C THR A 230 9.40 3.79 -1.00
N VAL A 231 10.42 3.19 -1.65
CA VAL A 231 11.23 2.10 -1.07
C VAL A 231 11.82 2.55 0.28
N ASN A 232 12.49 3.70 0.30
CA ASN A 232 13.10 4.25 1.50
C ASN A 232 12.07 4.57 2.60
N SER A 233 10.85 4.99 2.22
CA SER A 233 9.76 5.20 3.18
C SER A 233 9.32 3.88 3.84
N ILE A 234 9.24 2.80 3.06
CA ILE A 234 8.92 1.46 3.57
C ILE A 234 10.03 0.95 4.48
N VAL A 235 11.29 1.02 4.03
CA VAL A 235 12.47 0.63 4.82
C VAL A 235 12.54 1.42 6.13
N SER A 236 12.30 2.74 6.10
CA SER A 236 12.30 3.58 7.30
C SER A 236 11.19 3.21 8.28
N ALA A 237 10.00 2.90 7.77
CA ALA A 237 8.87 2.47 8.61
C ALA A 237 9.15 1.12 9.29
N LEU A 238 9.75 0.18 8.55
CA LEU A 238 10.17 -1.13 9.07
C LEU A 238 11.32 -0.99 10.08
N SER A 239 12.30 -0.13 9.80
CA SER A 239 13.42 0.16 10.69
C SER A 239 12.97 0.73 12.03
N ALA A 240 12.07 1.71 12.04
CA ALA A 240 11.53 2.29 13.28
C ALA A 240 10.79 1.23 14.12
N TYR A 241 10.00 0.37 13.47
CA TYR A 241 9.31 -0.73 14.13
C TYR A 241 10.30 -1.78 14.70
N TRP A 242 11.33 -2.16 13.93
CA TRP A 242 12.36 -3.09 14.40
C TRP A 242 13.21 -2.54 15.53
N GLN A 243 13.54 -1.24 15.53
CA GLN A 243 14.20 -0.60 16.67
C GLN A 243 13.40 -0.78 17.96
N TRP A 244 12.07 -0.68 17.87
CA TRP A 244 11.19 -0.93 19.01
C TRP A 244 11.15 -2.41 19.40
N LEU A 245 11.14 -3.35 18.44
CA LEU A 245 11.24 -4.79 18.72
C LEU A 245 12.55 -5.15 19.42
N VAL A 246 13.68 -4.56 19.00
CA VAL A 246 14.99 -4.75 19.62
C VAL A 246 15.01 -4.26 21.06
N LYS A 247 14.46 -3.07 21.33
CA LYS A 247 14.33 -2.53 22.71
C LYS A 247 13.53 -3.42 23.65
N ARG A 248 12.71 -4.32 23.11
CA ARG A 248 11.88 -5.27 23.86
C ARG A 248 12.44 -6.69 23.85
N HIS A 249 13.65 -6.89 23.33
CA HIS A 249 14.29 -8.20 23.18
C HIS A 249 13.49 -9.20 22.34
N ILE A 250 12.63 -8.70 21.44
CA ILE A 250 11.83 -9.53 20.51
C ILE A 250 12.63 -9.81 19.23
N ALA A 251 13.48 -8.87 18.83
CA ALA A 251 14.44 -9.04 17.75
C ALA A 251 15.85 -8.85 18.29
N ALA A 252 16.81 -9.66 17.83
CA ALA A 252 18.21 -9.53 18.27
C ALA A 252 18.89 -8.27 17.69
N ALA A 253 18.54 -7.86 16.47
CA ALA A 253 19.11 -6.72 15.79
C ALA A 253 18.11 -6.09 14.82
N ASN A 254 18.40 -4.87 14.36
CA ASN A 254 17.61 -4.21 13.32
C ASN A 254 18.20 -4.47 11.92
N PRO A 255 17.58 -5.33 11.09
CA PRO A 255 18.08 -5.67 9.76
C PRO A 255 17.88 -4.55 8.74
N TRP A 256 17.03 -3.57 9.04
CA TRP A 256 16.67 -2.45 8.17
C TRP A 256 17.62 -1.25 8.31
N ALA A 257 18.51 -1.27 9.31
CA ALA A 257 19.51 -0.24 9.47
C ALA A 257 20.43 -0.20 8.24
N GLY A 258 20.59 0.99 7.64
CA GLY A 258 21.42 1.17 6.45
C GLY A 258 20.84 0.62 5.13
N GLN A 259 19.63 0.03 5.12
CA GLN A 259 19.03 -0.56 3.91
C GLN A 259 18.36 0.48 2.98
N GLY A 260 18.57 1.76 3.23
CA GLY A 260 18.09 2.82 2.35
C GLY A 260 18.80 2.76 1.00
N ARG A 261 18.04 2.92 -0.08
CA ARG A 261 18.57 2.98 -1.44
C ARG A 261 18.97 4.40 -1.78
N ARG A 262 20.14 4.56 -2.42
CA ARG A 262 20.55 5.83 -3.00
C ARG A 262 19.66 6.16 -4.20
N VAL A 263 19.29 7.43 -4.34
CA VAL A 263 18.64 7.93 -5.55
C VAL A 263 19.69 7.99 -6.67
N VAL A 264 19.60 7.08 -7.64
CA VAL A 264 20.55 7.00 -8.77
C VAL A 264 19.95 7.53 -10.08
N SER A 265 18.62 7.56 -10.19
CA SER A 265 17.90 8.09 -11.36
C SER A 265 17.14 9.36 -10.98
N LEU A 266 17.55 10.49 -11.60
CA LEU A 266 16.80 11.74 -11.54
C LEU A 266 15.49 11.64 -12.33
N ALA A 267 15.44 10.87 -13.43
CA ALA A 267 14.25 10.74 -14.27
C ALA A 267 13.05 10.13 -13.50
N LEU A 268 13.27 9.14 -12.64
CA LEU A 268 12.22 8.57 -11.79
C LEU A 268 11.82 9.51 -10.62
N ASN A 269 12.68 10.46 -10.28
CA ASN A 269 12.49 11.41 -9.17
C ASN A 269 12.33 12.86 -9.65
N ALA A 270 12.05 13.07 -10.93
CA ALA A 270 11.99 14.40 -11.49
C ALA A 270 10.93 15.23 -10.76
N GLU A 271 11.29 16.47 -10.48
CA GLU A 271 10.46 17.33 -9.64
C GLU A 271 9.16 17.68 -10.35
N LYS A 272 8.11 17.78 -9.54
CA LYS A 272 6.82 18.30 -10.00
C LYS A 272 6.97 19.80 -10.23
N ARG A 273 6.50 20.31 -11.36
CA ARG A 273 6.55 21.74 -11.68
C ARG A 273 5.27 22.48 -11.33
N GLU A 274 5.36 23.79 -11.27
CA GLU A 274 4.25 24.75 -11.35
C GLU A 274 3.52 24.68 -12.69
N PHE A 275 2.31 25.25 -12.74
CA PHE A 275 1.59 25.45 -14.00
C PHE A 275 2.20 26.63 -14.78
N SER A 276 2.07 26.62 -16.11
CA SER A 276 2.24 27.87 -16.88
C SER A 276 0.99 28.75 -16.77
N ASP A 277 1.08 30.01 -17.17
CA ASP A 277 -0.08 30.91 -17.15
C ASP A 277 -1.15 30.46 -18.16
N GLU A 278 -0.76 29.89 -19.29
CA GLU A 278 -1.69 29.31 -20.27
C GLU A 278 -2.40 28.07 -19.70
N GLU A 279 -1.68 27.21 -18.98
CA GLU A 279 -2.29 26.07 -18.27
C GLU A 279 -3.26 26.54 -17.18
N MET A 280 -2.95 27.63 -16.48
CA MET A 280 -3.85 28.25 -15.50
C MET A 280 -5.14 28.75 -16.13
N VAL A 281 -5.07 29.40 -17.29
CA VAL A 281 -6.25 29.82 -18.07
C VAL A 281 -7.08 28.60 -18.47
N VAL A 282 -6.45 27.57 -19.05
CA VAL A 282 -7.14 26.33 -19.47
C VAL A 282 -7.83 25.63 -18.28
N LEU A 283 -7.15 25.55 -17.13
CA LEU A 283 -7.68 24.92 -15.91
C LEU A 283 -8.83 25.69 -15.27
N LEU A 284 -8.87 27.01 -15.38
CA LEU A 284 -9.93 27.82 -14.77
C LEU A 284 -11.12 27.99 -15.73
N SER A 285 -10.88 27.98 -17.05
CA SER A 285 -11.91 28.09 -18.09
C SER A 285 -12.59 26.76 -18.44
N GLY A 286 -11.95 25.62 -18.17
CA GLY A 286 -12.54 24.31 -18.49
C GLY A 286 -13.76 23.96 -17.63
N PRO A 287 -14.56 22.94 -18.00
CA PRO A 287 -15.84 22.60 -17.36
C PRO A 287 -15.68 21.89 -16.00
N ALA A 288 -15.01 22.54 -15.04
CA ALA A 288 -14.88 22.06 -13.67
C ALA A 288 -16.22 22.16 -12.94
N SER A 289 -16.45 21.27 -11.96
CA SER A 289 -17.53 21.52 -10.99
C SER A 289 -17.22 22.78 -10.18
N SER A 290 -18.26 23.47 -9.70
CA SER A 290 -18.10 24.65 -8.83
C SER A 290 -17.18 24.39 -7.64
N THR A 291 -17.29 23.21 -7.02
CA THR A 291 -16.40 22.76 -5.94
C THR A 291 -14.93 22.70 -6.37
N LEU A 292 -14.65 22.07 -7.52
CA LEU A 292 -13.27 21.92 -7.99
C LEU A 292 -12.70 23.27 -8.41
N HIS A 293 -13.49 24.10 -9.09
CA HIS A 293 -13.11 25.45 -9.48
C HIS A 293 -12.73 26.30 -8.27
N ASP A 294 -13.56 26.28 -7.21
CA ASP A 294 -13.27 27.03 -5.98
C ASP A 294 -12.02 26.51 -5.27
N MET A 295 -11.80 25.19 -5.26
CA MET A 295 -10.57 24.60 -4.73
C MET A 295 -9.33 25.05 -5.51
N MET A 296 -9.39 25.13 -6.84
CA MET A 296 -8.29 25.60 -7.68
C MET A 296 -7.96 27.06 -7.40
N ARG A 297 -8.97 27.94 -7.36
CA ARG A 297 -8.79 29.38 -7.06
C ARG A 297 -8.21 29.60 -5.66
N LEU A 298 -8.77 28.94 -4.65
CA LEU A 298 -8.25 29.02 -3.28
C LEU A 298 -6.80 28.56 -3.23
N ALA A 299 -6.44 27.44 -3.88
CA ALA A 299 -5.07 26.96 -3.89
C ALA A 299 -4.11 27.93 -4.61
N ALA A 300 -4.52 28.50 -5.74
CA ALA A 300 -3.73 29.41 -6.54
C ALA A 300 -3.46 30.75 -5.86
N LEU A 301 -4.44 31.30 -5.14
CA LEU A 301 -4.40 32.65 -4.57
C LEU A 301 -4.06 32.69 -3.06
N THR A 302 -3.89 31.54 -2.41
CA THR A 302 -3.49 31.48 -0.98
C THR A 302 -2.24 30.63 -0.73
N GLY A 303 -1.84 29.80 -1.69
CA GLY A 303 -0.78 28.81 -1.51
C GLY A 303 -1.09 27.74 -0.45
N MET A 304 -2.32 27.66 0.04
CA MET A 304 -2.73 26.68 1.06
C MET A 304 -2.71 25.26 0.51
N ARG A 305 -2.48 24.28 1.39
CA ARG A 305 -2.58 22.86 1.01
C ARG A 305 -4.04 22.48 0.79
N LEU A 306 -4.27 21.53 -0.09
CA LEU A 306 -5.62 21.00 -0.38
C LEU A 306 -6.40 20.55 0.86
N THR A 307 -5.74 19.94 1.85
CA THR A 307 -6.38 19.54 3.11
C THR A 307 -6.60 20.71 4.07
N GLU A 308 -5.80 21.77 3.98
CA GLU A 308 -6.00 23.00 4.76
C GLU A 308 -7.24 23.72 4.22
N ILE A 309 -7.36 23.88 2.91
CA ILE A 309 -8.55 24.45 2.25
C ILE A 309 -9.80 23.62 2.59
N GLY A 310 -9.71 22.30 2.47
CA GLY A 310 -10.85 21.43 2.77
C GLY A 310 -11.31 21.44 4.23
N GLY A 311 -10.44 21.86 5.15
CA GLY A 311 -10.72 21.98 6.58
C GLY A 311 -11.20 23.36 7.02
N LEU A 312 -11.21 24.37 6.13
CA LEU A 312 -11.64 25.73 6.48
C LEU A 312 -13.11 25.74 6.92
N LYS A 313 -13.37 26.43 8.03
CA LYS A 313 -14.71 26.73 8.55
C LYS A 313 -15.01 28.21 8.43
N VAL A 314 -16.30 28.57 8.46
CA VAL A 314 -16.73 29.98 8.37
C VAL A 314 -16.11 30.82 9.48
N LYS A 315 -16.06 30.33 10.72
CA LYS A 315 -15.36 31.01 11.84
C LYS A 315 -13.88 31.29 11.57
N GLY A 316 -13.26 30.50 10.69
CA GLY A 316 -11.87 30.64 10.32
C GLY A 316 -11.66 31.75 9.29
N ILE A 317 -12.72 32.49 8.94
CA ILE A 317 -12.69 33.62 8.02
C ILE A 317 -13.14 34.85 8.83
N ALA A 318 -12.17 35.57 9.37
CA ALA A 318 -12.43 36.77 10.16
C ALA A 318 -11.57 37.91 9.64
N GLN A 319 -12.13 39.12 9.56
CA GLN A 319 -11.38 40.34 9.22
C GLN A 319 -10.55 40.25 7.92
N GLY A 320 -11.01 39.48 6.93
CA GLY A 320 -10.28 39.30 5.67
C GLY A 320 -9.09 38.33 5.77
N LEU A 321 -9.12 37.41 6.74
CA LEU A 321 -8.04 36.46 7.01
C LEU A 321 -8.58 35.03 7.09
N PHE A 322 -7.87 34.07 6.49
CA PHE A 322 -8.04 32.64 6.69
C PHE A 322 -7.17 32.13 7.85
N HIS A 323 -7.79 31.61 8.90
CA HIS A 323 -7.12 31.01 10.04
C HIS A 323 -6.91 29.51 9.80
N VAL A 324 -5.66 29.11 9.60
CA VAL A 324 -5.25 27.71 9.49
C VAL A 324 -4.88 27.22 10.88
N GLU A 325 -5.87 26.75 11.64
CA GLU A 325 -5.69 26.36 13.06
C GLU A 325 -5.02 25.00 13.22
N GLU A 326 -5.23 24.07 12.27
CA GLU A 326 -4.72 22.71 12.36
C GLU A 326 -3.71 22.40 11.24
N SER A 327 -2.47 22.08 11.61
CA SER A 327 -1.46 21.64 10.64
C SER A 327 -0.47 20.63 11.23
N LYS A 328 0.23 19.91 10.35
CA LYS A 328 1.20 18.87 10.73
C LYS A 328 2.41 19.42 11.48
N THR A 329 2.72 20.71 11.29
CA THR A 329 3.92 21.40 11.76
C THR A 329 3.53 22.74 12.38
N ARG A 330 4.30 23.25 13.34
CA ARG A 330 4.10 24.58 13.94
C ARG A 330 3.96 25.69 12.89
N SER A 331 4.83 25.70 11.89
CA SER A 331 4.80 26.68 10.79
C SER A 331 3.57 26.59 9.89
N GLY A 332 2.81 25.49 9.97
CA GLY A 332 1.59 25.32 9.18
C GLY A 332 0.39 25.98 9.84
N VAL A 333 0.42 26.18 11.16
CA VAL A 333 -0.56 26.99 11.89
C VAL A 333 -0.23 28.45 11.64
N ARG A 334 -1.11 29.14 10.91
CA ARG A 334 -0.84 30.50 10.42
C ARG A 334 -2.14 31.19 10.01
N VAL A 335 -2.01 32.48 9.79
CA VAL A 335 -3.03 33.30 9.16
C VAL A 335 -2.63 33.54 7.70
N VAL A 336 -3.60 33.43 6.78
CA VAL A 336 -3.40 33.71 5.36
C VAL A 336 -4.41 34.76 4.92
N PRO A 337 -3.98 35.96 4.49
CA PRO A 337 -4.91 36.99 4.02
C PRO A 337 -5.80 36.50 2.87
N VAL A 338 -7.05 36.96 2.87
CA VAL A 338 -8.01 36.71 1.79
C VAL A 338 -7.64 37.60 0.62
N HIS A 339 -7.23 36.99 -0.48
CA HIS A 339 -6.96 37.70 -1.73
C HIS A 339 -8.24 38.41 -2.23
N PRO A 340 -8.18 39.67 -2.72
CA PRO A 340 -9.34 40.39 -3.23
C PRO A 340 -10.19 39.61 -4.22
N ASP A 341 -9.58 38.93 -5.19
CA ASP A 341 -10.27 38.10 -6.21
C ASP A 341 -10.94 36.83 -5.66
N LEU A 342 -10.81 36.56 -4.35
CA LEU A 342 -11.56 35.51 -3.65
C LEU A 342 -12.78 36.06 -2.90
N SER A 343 -12.98 37.38 -2.85
CA SER A 343 -14.05 37.99 -2.04
C SER A 343 -15.45 37.53 -2.45
N SER A 344 -15.72 37.42 -3.76
CA SER A 344 -17.02 36.92 -4.25
C SER A 344 -17.22 35.44 -3.90
N LEU A 345 -16.19 34.62 -4.07
CA LEU A 345 -16.17 33.20 -3.71
C LEU A 345 -16.43 33.02 -2.21
N VAL A 346 -15.71 33.74 -1.36
CA VAL A 346 -15.86 33.68 0.10
C VAL A 346 -17.27 34.09 0.48
N LYS A 347 -17.75 35.25 0.01
CA LYS A 347 -19.11 35.74 0.28
C LYS A 347 -20.18 34.73 -0.14
N ARG A 348 -20.05 34.12 -1.32
CA ARG A 348 -20.95 33.06 -1.80
C ARG A 348 -20.92 31.83 -0.90
N ARG A 349 -19.72 31.41 -0.47
CA ARG A 349 -19.53 30.17 0.29
C ARG A 349 -19.82 30.30 1.78
N THR A 350 -19.91 31.52 2.32
CA THR A 350 -20.31 31.80 3.71
C THR A 350 -21.77 32.22 3.86
N ALA A 351 -22.44 32.59 2.76
CA ALA A 351 -23.84 33.03 2.81
C ALA A 351 -24.75 31.96 3.41
N GLY A 352 -25.50 32.33 4.46
CA GLY A 352 -26.46 31.45 5.14
C GLY A 352 -25.85 30.36 6.01
N LYS A 353 -24.53 30.34 6.23
CA LYS A 353 -23.84 29.36 7.05
C LYS A 353 -23.52 29.89 8.44
N SER A 354 -23.54 28.99 9.42
CA SER A 354 -23.03 29.24 10.76
C SER A 354 -21.51 29.13 10.82
N ASP A 355 -20.93 29.75 11.85
CA ASP A 355 -19.50 29.76 12.16
C ASP A 355 -18.83 28.38 12.21
N THR A 356 -19.58 27.36 12.63
CA THR A 356 -19.04 25.99 12.81
C THR A 356 -18.99 25.18 11.52
N GLU A 357 -19.70 25.63 10.48
CA GLU A 357 -19.81 24.93 9.21
C GLU A 357 -18.56 25.12 8.34
N PHE A 358 -18.33 24.15 7.46
CA PHE A 358 -17.22 24.20 6.53
C PHE A 358 -17.49 25.16 5.38
N LEU A 359 -16.45 25.88 4.94
CA LEU A 359 -16.52 26.76 3.78
C LEU A 359 -17.00 26.00 2.53
N ILE A 360 -16.45 24.80 2.32
CA ILE A 360 -16.81 23.88 1.24
C ILE A 360 -17.40 22.60 1.87
N GLU A 361 -18.72 22.58 2.02
CA GLU A 361 -19.46 21.57 2.78
C GLU A 361 -19.48 20.20 2.09
N GLU A 362 -19.49 20.20 0.76
CA GLU A 362 -19.58 19.01 -0.08
C GLU A 362 -18.32 18.12 -0.03
N LEU A 363 -17.22 18.63 0.55
CA LEU A 363 -15.99 17.86 0.72
C LEU A 363 -16.14 16.83 1.83
N THR A 364 -16.20 15.55 1.48
CA THR A 364 -16.28 14.47 2.48
C THR A 364 -14.90 14.06 3.01
N SER A 365 -14.87 13.56 4.25
CA SER A 365 -13.71 12.92 4.85
C SER A 365 -13.85 11.40 4.79
N PRO A 366 -13.09 10.68 3.94
CA PRO A 366 -13.13 9.23 3.94
C PRO A 366 -12.60 8.67 5.28
N PRO A 367 -13.23 7.64 5.86
CA PRO A 367 -12.72 6.98 7.07
C PRO A 367 -11.26 6.51 6.93
N SER A 368 -10.88 6.05 5.74
CA SER A 368 -9.51 5.61 5.38
C SER A 368 -8.44 6.72 5.44
N HIS A 369 -8.84 7.97 5.69
CA HIS A 369 -7.97 9.13 5.66
C HIS A 369 -7.95 9.95 6.94
N GLY A 370 -8.49 9.42 8.04
CA GLY A 370 -8.35 10.01 9.37
C GLY A 370 -8.97 11.40 9.48
N GLY A 371 -10.17 11.58 8.91
CA GLY A 371 -10.91 12.84 9.02
C GLY A 371 -10.47 13.96 8.08
N LEU A 372 -9.43 13.78 7.25
CA LEU A 372 -8.92 14.81 6.35
C LEU A 372 -9.86 15.05 5.16
N ARG A 373 -10.55 16.21 5.17
CA ARG A 373 -11.39 16.71 4.07
C ARG A 373 -10.54 17.06 2.85
N GLY A 374 -11.16 17.04 1.67
CA GLY A 374 -10.54 17.49 0.42
C GLY A 374 -9.66 16.46 -0.28
N LYS A 375 -9.22 15.35 0.33
CA LYS A 375 -8.32 14.38 -0.34
C LYS A 375 -8.83 13.86 -1.69
N LYS A 376 -10.15 13.63 -1.82
CA LYS A 376 -10.78 13.21 -3.08
C LYS A 376 -10.70 14.27 -4.18
N ILE A 377 -10.47 15.54 -3.84
CA ILE A 377 -10.21 16.60 -4.81
C ILE A 377 -8.93 16.32 -5.60
N GLY A 378 -7.92 15.67 -5.01
CA GLY A 378 -6.72 15.29 -5.78
C GLY A 378 -7.05 14.31 -6.91
N GLU A 379 -7.94 13.35 -6.66
CA GLU A 379 -8.42 12.39 -7.66
C GLU A 379 -9.33 13.07 -8.70
N ALA A 380 -10.28 13.89 -8.24
CA ALA A 380 -11.17 14.67 -9.12
C ALA A 380 -10.40 15.62 -10.04
N PHE A 381 -9.41 16.34 -9.49
CA PHE A 381 -8.51 17.20 -10.23
C PHE A 381 -7.69 16.40 -11.25
N THR A 382 -7.18 15.23 -10.86
CA THR A 382 -6.42 14.37 -11.79
C THR A 382 -7.27 13.96 -12.99
N ALA A 383 -8.54 13.61 -12.77
CA ALA A 383 -9.47 13.27 -13.85
C ALA A 383 -9.81 14.50 -14.72
N TYR A 384 -10.16 15.62 -14.10
CA TYR A 384 -10.47 16.87 -14.78
C TYR A 384 -9.33 17.36 -15.66
N ARG A 385 -8.14 17.51 -15.08
CA ARG A 385 -6.94 17.95 -15.79
C ARG A 385 -6.62 17.04 -16.99
N ARG A 386 -6.80 15.72 -16.85
CA ARG A 386 -6.65 14.77 -17.98
C ARG A 386 -7.67 14.99 -19.08
N SER A 387 -8.92 15.32 -18.74
CA SER A 387 -9.94 15.66 -19.75
C SER A 387 -9.63 16.94 -20.53
N LEU A 388 -8.78 17.82 -19.98
CA LEU A 388 -8.26 19.00 -20.67
C LEU A 388 -6.98 18.75 -21.48
N GLY A 389 -6.53 17.50 -21.57
CA GLY A 389 -5.27 17.14 -22.27
C GLY A 389 -3.99 17.53 -21.52
N LEU A 390 -4.12 18.11 -20.32
CA LEU A 390 -2.98 18.54 -19.51
C LEU A 390 -2.40 17.34 -18.74
N ASP A 391 -1.79 16.36 -19.39
CA ASP A 391 -1.21 15.17 -18.73
C ASP A 391 0.23 14.87 -19.17
N GLN A 392 1.05 15.92 -19.23
CA GLN A 392 2.48 15.80 -19.52
C GLN A 392 3.17 14.89 -18.51
N ARG A 393 3.96 13.95 -19.00
CA ARG A 393 4.72 12.99 -18.22
C ARG A 393 6.09 12.91 -18.84
N GLN A 394 7.13 13.14 -18.04
CA GLN A 394 8.48 12.82 -18.49
C GLN A 394 8.64 11.33 -18.81
N SER A 395 9.52 11.04 -19.77
CA SER A 395 9.74 9.68 -20.28
C SER A 395 10.03 8.68 -19.16
N GLY A 396 9.33 7.55 -19.17
CA GLY A 396 9.46 6.49 -18.17
C GLY A 396 8.67 6.71 -16.87
N ARG A 397 7.95 7.83 -16.69
CA ARG A 397 7.13 8.07 -15.49
C ARG A 397 5.65 7.71 -15.70
N LYS A 398 5.08 7.05 -14.69
CA LYS A 398 3.61 6.84 -14.60
C LYS A 398 2.86 8.08 -14.11
N GLN A 399 3.53 8.95 -13.36
CA GLN A 399 2.94 10.16 -12.79
C GLN A 399 3.16 11.35 -13.71
N SER A 400 2.19 12.26 -13.74
CA SER A 400 2.34 13.53 -14.46
C SER A 400 3.33 14.48 -13.79
N ASP A 401 3.84 15.45 -14.53
CA ASP A 401 4.74 16.48 -14.03
C ASP A 401 4.02 17.54 -13.20
N VAL A 402 2.69 17.61 -13.30
CA VAL A 402 1.84 18.50 -12.50
C VAL A 402 0.85 17.70 -11.65
N ASP A 403 0.42 18.30 -10.55
CA ASP A 403 -0.63 17.80 -9.68
C ASP A 403 -1.36 18.97 -9.00
N PHE A 404 -2.28 18.69 -8.07
CA PHE A 404 -3.00 19.78 -7.40
C PHE A 404 -2.05 20.71 -6.60
N HIS A 405 -0.89 20.24 -6.13
CA HIS A 405 0.06 21.12 -5.44
C HIS A 405 0.81 22.04 -6.42
N SER A 406 0.66 21.86 -7.74
CA SER A 406 1.23 22.77 -8.73
C SER A 406 0.62 24.17 -8.67
N PHE A 407 -0.60 24.35 -8.13
CA PHE A 407 -1.15 25.67 -7.81
C PHE A 407 -0.35 26.38 -6.72
N ARG A 408 0.05 25.66 -5.68
CA ARG A 408 0.90 26.20 -4.62
C ARG A 408 2.32 26.50 -5.11
N ARG A 409 2.87 25.67 -6.01
CA ARG A 409 4.15 25.95 -6.67
C ARG A 409 4.04 27.22 -7.50
N TRP A 410 2.98 27.35 -8.29
CA TRP A 410 2.69 28.57 -9.06
C TRP A 410 2.58 29.80 -8.16
N PHE A 411 1.86 29.73 -7.03
CA PHE A 411 1.82 30.83 -6.06
C PHE A 411 3.21 31.24 -5.56
N VAL A 412 4.05 30.26 -5.19
CA VAL A 412 5.42 30.51 -4.72
C VAL A 412 6.23 31.20 -5.83
N THR A 413 6.19 30.68 -7.05
CA THR A 413 6.89 31.24 -8.21
C THR A 413 6.43 32.67 -8.51
N LYS A 414 5.12 32.95 -8.48
CA LYS A 414 4.59 34.30 -8.73
C LYS A 414 4.94 35.28 -7.62
N ALA A 415 4.96 34.85 -6.37
CA ALA A 415 5.39 35.69 -5.25
C ALA A 415 6.90 36.01 -5.33
N GLU A 416 7.72 35.02 -5.69
CA GLU A 416 9.16 35.23 -5.94
C GLU A 416 9.39 36.20 -7.11
N GLN A 417 8.68 36.02 -8.23
CA GLN A 417 8.75 36.92 -9.39
C GLN A 417 8.30 38.35 -9.07
N ALA A 418 7.45 38.53 -8.05
CA ALA A 418 7.05 39.83 -7.53
C ALA A 418 8.07 40.44 -6.55
N GLY A 419 9.21 39.79 -6.32
CA GLY A 419 10.33 40.30 -5.53
C GLY A 419 10.32 39.90 -4.05
N TYR A 420 9.44 39.00 -3.61
CA TYR A 420 9.42 38.54 -2.22
C TYR A 420 10.45 37.45 -1.95
N ASN A 421 11.11 37.54 -0.79
CA ASN A 421 12.17 36.59 -0.44
C ASN A 421 11.63 35.24 0.07
N GLU A 422 12.50 34.23 0.11
CA GLU A 422 12.16 32.87 0.53
C GLU A 422 11.51 32.82 1.93
N VAL A 423 11.98 33.63 2.89
CA VAL A 423 11.41 33.67 4.25
C VAL A 423 9.97 34.17 4.21
N GLN A 424 9.70 35.26 3.49
CA GLN A 424 8.37 35.83 3.37
C GLN A 424 7.39 34.83 2.74
N VAL A 425 7.77 34.25 1.60
CA VAL A 425 6.94 33.27 0.89
C VAL A 425 6.74 32.02 1.74
N ALA A 426 7.79 31.49 2.38
CA ALA A 426 7.73 30.34 3.27
C ALA A 426 6.73 30.54 4.42
N ARG A 427 6.66 31.74 5.00
CA ARG A 427 5.70 32.06 6.06
C ARG A 427 4.26 32.02 5.55
N VAL A 428 3.97 32.62 4.39
CA VAL A 428 2.62 32.64 3.82
C VAL A 428 2.15 31.24 3.43
N VAL A 429 3.01 30.42 2.83
CA VAL A 429 2.61 29.05 2.45
C VAL A 429 2.72 28.06 3.61
N GLY A 430 3.34 28.43 4.73
CA GLY A 430 3.52 27.54 5.89
C GLY A 430 4.60 26.47 5.71
N HIS A 431 5.73 26.86 5.12
CA HIS A 431 7.00 26.15 5.17
C HIS A 431 7.81 26.57 6.40
N LYS A 432 8.73 25.69 6.84
CA LYS A 432 9.73 26.09 7.82
C LYS A 432 10.71 27.04 7.11
N PRO A 433 10.93 28.27 7.60
CA PRO A 433 11.89 29.17 7.00
C PRO A 433 13.31 28.58 6.99
N PRO A 434 14.15 28.96 6.02
CA PRO A 434 15.56 28.57 6.02
C PRO A 434 16.29 29.12 7.26
N GLY A 435 17.31 28.39 7.70
CA GLY A 435 18.16 28.78 8.84
C GLY A 435 17.53 28.55 10.22
N PHE A 436 18.40 28.44 11.23
CA PHE A 436 17.98 28.25 12.62
C PHE A 436 17.28 29.51 13.18
N THR A 437 17.79 30.70 12.87
CA THR A 437 17.30 31.96 13.45
C THR A 437 15.83 32.21 13.15
N PHE A 438 15.45 32.21 11.86
CA PHE A 438 14.06 32.46 11.48
C PHE A 438 13.13 31.30 11.81
N SER A 439 13.62 30.05 11.84
CA SER A 439 12.76 28.92 12.19
C SER A 439 12.49 28.80 13.70
N THR A 440 13.41 29.25 14.55
CA THR A 440 13.30 29.14 16.02
C THR A 440 12.80 30.42 16.67
N TYR A 441 13.41 31.58 16.36
CA TYR A 441 13.24 32.82 17.13
C TYR A 441 12.27 33.84 16.50
N SER A 442 12.00 33.76 15.20
CA SER A 442 11.13 34.74 14.53
C SER A 442 9.64 34.45 14.76
N GLY A 443 8.90 35.49 15.17
CA GLY A 443 7.45 35.48 15.40
C GLY A 443 6.59 35.38 14.14
N GLY A 444 7.17 35.55 12.94
CA GLY A 444 6.45 35.53 11.67
C GLY A 444 6.45 36.87 10.96
N LEU A 445 5.61 36.99 9.92
CA LEU A 445 5.34 38.24 9.22
C LEU A 445 4.24 39.01 9.96
N ALA A 446 4.26 40.33 9.88
CA ALA A 446 3.08 41.14 10.20
C ALA A 446 1.96 40.90 9.15
N ASP A 447 0.71 41.06 9.54
CA ASP A 447 -0.44 40.83 8.64
C ASP A 447 -0.39 41.68 7.38
N ALA A 448 0.07 42.93 7.48
CA ALA A 448 0.28 43.80 6.32
C ALA A 448 1.33 43.24 5.34
N GLN A 449 2.41 42.64 5.86
CA GLN A 449 3.46 42.02 5.02
C GLN A 449 2.93 40.74 4.36
N ALA A 450 2.20 39.90 5.10
CA ALA A 450 1.55 38.73 4.54
C ALA A 450 0.52 39.12 3.46
N THR A 451 -0.21 40.21 3.68
CA THR A 451 -1.21 40.73 2.73
C THR A 451 -0.56 41.21 1.45
N ALA A 452 0.57 41.90 1.56
CA ALA A 452 1.34 42.34 0.40
C ALA A 452 1.82 41.16 -0.45
N VAL A 453 2.33 40.09 0.18
CA VAL A 453 2.76 38.86 -0.51
C VAL A 453 1.58 38.17 -1.20
N VAL A 454 0.45 37.99 -0.50
CA VAL A 454 -0.73 37.35 -1.10
C VAL A 454 -1.24 38.17 -2.29
N ASN A 455 -1.37 39.48 -2.13
CA ASN A 455 -1.92 40.37 -3.15
C ASN A 455 -0.99 40.59 -4.36
N SER A 456 0.28 40.21 -4.28
CA SER A 456 1.17 40.30 -5.45
C SER A 456 0.92 39.19 -6.47
N VAL A 457 0.24 38.11 -6.08
CA VAL A 457 -0.07 36.98 -6.95
C VAL A 457 -1.42 37.23 -7.62
N ARG A 458 -1.42 37.51 -8.93
CA ARG A 458 -2.63 37.72 -9.72
C ARG A 458 -2.81 36.58 -10.71
N LEU A 459 -4.06 36.11 -10.88
CA LEU A 459 -4.39 35.17 -11.94
C LEU A 459 -4.13 35.80 -13.32
N PRO A 460 -3.85 34.99 -14.35
CA PRO A 460 -3.75 35.50 -15.71
C PRO A 460 -5.03 36.28 -16.13
N PRO A 461 -4.93 37.36 -16.92
CA PRO A 461 -6.06 38.22 -17.26
C PRO A 461 -7.26 37.48 -17.88
N ASP A 462 -6.99 36.42 -18.65
CA ASP A 462 -8.01 35.62 -19.34
C ASP A 462 -8.63 34.52 -18.47
N ALA A 463 -8.20 34.38 -17.21
CA ALA A 463 -8.75 33.39 -16.30
C ALA A 463 -10.09 33.88 -15.72
N PRO A 464 -11.18 33.10 -15.83
CA PRO A 464 -12.50 33.52 -15.36
C PRO A 464 -12.52 33.66 -13.83
N VAL A 465 -13.22 34.68 -13.35
CA VAL A 465 -13.40 34.96 -11.91
C VAL A 465 -14.38 33.98 -11.27
N GLU A 466 -15.50 33.72 -11.95
CA GLU A 466 -16.56 32.82 -11.50
C GLU A 466 -16.48 31.47 -12.21
N PRO A 467 -16.97 30.38 -11.59
CA PRO A 467 -16.97 29.08 -12.26
C PRO A 467 -17.78 29.18 -13.57
N PRO A 468 -17.34 28.50 -14.64
CA PRO A 468 -18.13 28.44 -15.86
C PRO A 468 -19.50 27.82 -15.55
N GLU A 469 -20.56 28.33 -16.18
CA GLU A 469 -21.90 27.77 -16.03
C GLU A 469 -21.88 26.31 -16.46
N THR A 470 -21.84 25.38 -15.51
CA THR A 470 -22.03 23.97 -15.83
C THR A 470 -23.46 23.78 -16.32
N PRO A 471 -23.69 23.21 -17.52
CA PRO A 471 -25.04 22.82 -17.92
C PRO A 471 -25.59 21.93 -16.81
N SER A 472 -26.74 22.28 -16.26
CA SER A 472 -27.34 21.57 -15.12
C SER A 472 -27.72 20.14 -15.51
N GLY A 473 -26.73 19.25 -15.50
CA GLY A 473 -26.89 17.82 -15.70
C GLY A 473 -27.51 17.20 -14.46
N ARG A 474 -28.75 17.54 -14.14
CA ARG A 474 -29.61 16.66 -13.34
C ARG A 474 -29.76 15.37 -14.15
N ARG A 475 -28.90 14.38 -13.91
CA ARG A 475 -29.27 12.98 -14.15
C ARG A 475 -30.51 12.73 -13.30
N ARG A 476 -31.69 12.86 -13.92
CA ARG A 476 -32.93 12.31 -13.36
C ARG A 476 -32.63 10.84 -13.08
N LYS A 477 -32.67 10.44 -11.79
CA LYS A 477 -32.75 9.02 -11.44
C LYS A 477 -33.94 8.46 -12.25
N PRO A 478 -33.80 7.34 -12.97
CA PRO A 478 -34.96 6.70 -13.57
C PRO A 478 -35.94 6.39 -12.45
N GLN A 479 -37.12 7.01 -12.49
CA GLN A 479 -38.23 6.62 -11.62
C GLN A 479 -38.52 5.15 -11.93
N ARG A 480 -38.46 4.30 -10.91
CA ARG A 480 -39.02 2.96 -10.99
C ARG A 480 -40.50 3.11 -11.36
N PRO A 481 -41.02 2.37 -12.35
CA PRO A 481 -42.45 2.40 -12.63
C PRO A 481 -43.21 1.90 -11.39
N SER A 482 -44.13 2.72 -10.88
CA SER A 482 -45.05 2.31 -9.83
C SER A 482 -45.97 1.24 -10.41
N THR A 483 -46.00 0.08 -9.79
CA THR A 483 -47.05 -0.92 -10.02
C THR A 483 -48.38 -0.32 -9.57
N ALA A 484 -49.18 0.15 -10.53
CA ALA A 484 -50.57 0.51 -10.30
C ALA A 484 -51.34 -0.78 -9.97
N SER A 485 -51.93 -0.81 -8.77
CA SER A 485 -52.90 -1.79 -8.35
C SER A 485 -54.20 -1.54 -9.11
N THR A 486 -54.59 -2.46 -9.98
CA THR A 486 -55.88 -2.45 -10.65
C THR A 486 -56.94 -2.94 -9.68
N ALA A 487 -57.64 -2.01 -9.02
CA ALA A 487 -58.90 -2.31 -8.34
C ALA A 487 -60.01 -2.39 -9.40
N ALA A 488 -60.55 -3.59 -9.60
CA ALA A 488 -61.71 -3.84 -10.44
C ALA A 488 -62.98 -3.35 -9.73
N GLY A 489 -63.57 -2.26 -10.23
CA GLY A 489 -64.95 -1.87 -9.94
C GLY A 489 -65.89 -2.51 -10.96
N ARG A 490 -66.83 -3.33 -10.48
CA ARG A 490 -68.00 -3.81 -11.24
C ARG A 490 -69.07 -2.71 -11.32
N PRO A 491 -69.85 -2.61 -12.41
CA PRO A 491 -70.85 -1.56 -12.58
C PRO A 491 -72.23 -1.99 -12.06
N ARG A 492 -72.95 -1.05 -11.44
CA ARG A 492 -74.30 -0.63 -11.82
C ARG A 492 -74.65 0.69 -11.18
#